data_AF-A0A498SND7-F1
#
_entry.id   AF-A0A498SND7-F1
#
_cell.length_a   1.000
_cell.length_b   1.000
_cell.length_c   1.000
_cell.angle_alpha   90.00
_cell.angle_beta   90.00
_cell.angle_gamma   90.00
#
_symmetry.space_group_name_H-M   'P 1'
#
loop_
_entity.id
_entity.type
_entity.pdbx_description
1 polymer ?
#
loop_
_entity_poly.entity_id
_entity_poly.type
_entity_poly.pdbx_seq_one_letter_code
_entity_poly.pdbx_strand_id
1 'polypeptide(L)'
;MTLFAGVTIITLLTANINALVCYENDESGKVYEISNESWNYCVFIPGHERSRVFGIGPEADWTKAYDEAFSASDEIYQVLSVCLLEKYDFGQLNPKNVVNPSESVEFIFRCICSYDRCNNATTFNNYLKTIKLDNASSSAEN
;
A
#
# COMPACT_ATOMS: atom_id res chain seq x y z
N MET A 1 57.14 -26.48 4.25
CA MET A 1 56.12 -25.48 4.62
C MET A 1 55.07 -25.45 3.53
N THR A 2 53.90 -26.03 3.76
CA THR A 2 52.76 -25.98 2.82
C THR A 2 51.58 -25.45 3.62
N LEU A 3 51.20 -24.20 3.36
CA LEU A 3 50.04 -23.54 3.95
C LEU A 3 48.77 -24.17 3.39
N PHE A 4 47.93 -24.73 4.26
CA PHE A 4 46.53 -25.03 3.93
C PHE A 4 45.74 -23.72 3.98
N ALA A 5 45.34 -23.22 2.81
CA ALA A 5 44.38 -22.13 2.69
C ALA A 5 43.00 -22.64 3.11
N GLY A 6 42.52 -22.18 4.26
CA GLY A 6 41.17 -22.44 4.73
C GLY A 6 40.15 -21.76 3.82
N VAL A 7 39.26 -22.55 3.22
CA VAL A 7 38.12 -22.05 2.44
C VAL A 7 37.03 -21.67 3.42
N THR A 8 36.87 -20.38 3.67
CA THR A 8 35.76 -19.84 4.47
C THR A 8 34.48 -19.87 3.62
N ILE A 9 33.57 -20.77 3.92
CA ILE A 9 32.24 -20.82 3.29
C ILE A 9 31.39 -19.71 3.93
N ILE A 10 31.13 -18.64 3.19
CA ILE A 10 30.19 -17.59 3.57
C ILE A 10 28.79 -18.08 3.21
N THR A 11 28.04 -18.59 4.19
CA THR A 11 26.60 -18.83 4.06
C THR A 11 25.89 -17.48 4.01
N LEU A 12 25.44 -17.05 2.83
CA LEU A 12 24.48 -15.97 2.70
C LEU A 12 23.17 -16.40 3.37
N LEU A 13 22.83 -15.78 4.49
CA LEU A 13 21.48 -15.80 5.04
C LEU A 13 20.57 -15.05 4.06
N THR A 14 19.83 -15.76 3.22
CA THR A 14 18.71 -15.18 2.49
C THR A 14 17.63 -14.84 3.52
N ALA A 15 17.52 -13.56 3.88
CA ALA A 15 16.35 -13.08 4.59
C ALA A 15 15.12 -13.45 3.75
N ASN A 16 14.19 -14.22 4.30
CA ASN A 16 12.88 -14.40 3.70
C ASN A 16 12.18 -13.05 3.79
N ILE A 17 12.31 -12.23 2.76
CA ILE A 17 11.51 -11.02 2.61
C ILE A 17 10.12 -11.55 2.29
N ASN A 18 9.26 -11.70 3.31
CA ASN A 18 7.87 -12.04 3.06
C ASN A 18 7.27 -10.91 2.23
N ALA A 19 6.97 -11.22 0.96
CA ALA A 19 6.34 -10.27 0.06
C ALA A 19 4.95 -9.92 0.59
N LEU A 20 4.64 -8.62 0.65
CA LEU A 20 3.33 -8.13 1.07
C LEU A 20 2.23 -8.72 0.16
N VAL A 21 1.17 -9.24 0.78
CA VAL A 21 0.02 -9.80 0.08
C VAL A 21 -1.09 -8.75 0.02
N CYS A 22 -1.52 -8.38 -1.19
CA CYS A 22 -2.63 -7.44 -1.40
C CYS A 22 -3.74 -8.07 -2.25
N TYR A 23 -4.94 -7.51 -2.15
CA TYR A 23 -5.98 -7.76 -3.15
C TYR A 23 -5.84 -6.81 -4.33
N GLU A 24 -5.99 -7.36 -5.53
CA GLU A 24 -6.05 -6.61 -6.79
C GLU A 24 -7.35 -6.92 -7.53
N ASN A 25 -8.02 -5.91 -8.09
CA ASN A 25 -9.17 -6.15 -8.96
C ASN A 25 -8.83 -5.85 -10.42
N ASP A 26 -9.23 -6.75 -11.32
CA ASP A 26 -9.10 -6.54 -12.77
C ASP A 26 -10.16 -5.55 -13.30
N GLU A 27 -10.11 -5.27 -14.61
CA GLU A 27 -11.06 -4.40 -15.31
C GLU A 27 -12.52 -4.89 -15.20
N SER A 28 -12.73 -6.20 -15.03
CA SER A 28 -14.05 -6.79 -14.84
C SER A 28 -14.55 -6.67 -13.40
N GLY A 29 -13.71 -6.18 -12.48
CA GLY A 29 -13.97 -6.07 -11.04
C GLY A 29 -13.76 -7.37 -10.27
N LYS A 30 -13.16 -8.39 -10.89
CA LYS A 30 -12.84 -9.64 -10.21
C LYS A 30 -11.58 -9.46 -9.38
N VAL A 31 -11.63 -9.91 -8.13
CA VAL A 31 -10.57 -9.73 -7.13
C VAL A 31 -9.67 -10.96 -7.06
N TYR A 32 -8.37 -10.74 -6.96
CA TYR A 32 -7.33 -11.73 -6.82
C TYR A 32 -6.44 -11.37 -5.63
N GLU A 33 -5.91 -12.39 -4.96
CA GLU A 33 -4.86 -12.22 -3.97
C GLU A 33 -3.51 -12.34 -4.68
N ILE A 34 -2.67 -11.32 -4.55
CA ILE A 34 -1.38 -11.21 -5.24
C ILE A 34 -0.32 -10.81 -4.22
N SER A 35 0.86 -11.40 -4.32
CA SER A 35 2.04 -10.98 -3.57
C SER A 35 3.12 -10.48 -4.53
N ASN A 36 3.80 -9.41 -4.15
CA ASN A 36 4.90 -8.84 -4.92
C ASN A 36 5.97 -8.30 -3.97
N GLU A 37 7.22 -8.71 -4.18
CA GLU A 37 8.36 -8.31 -3.36
C GLU A 37 8.68 -6.82 -3.46
N SER A 38 8.21 -6.13 -4.51
CA SER A 38 8.42 -4.70 -4.68
C SER A 38 7.35 -3.82 -4.03
N TRP A 39 6.31 -4.41 -3.43
CA TRP A 39 5.24 -3.66 -2.79
C TRP A 39 5.52 -3.36 -1.33
N ASN A 40 5.19 -2.12 -0.95
CA ASN A 40 5.30 -1.64 0.42
C ASN A 40 3.91 -1.46 1.05
N TYR A 41 2.87 -1.27 0.23
CA TYR A 41 1.53 -0.96 0.70
C TYR A 41 0.44 -1.60 -0.17
N CYS A 42 -0.71 -1.86 0.44
CA CYS A 42 -1.95 -2.11 -0.27
C CYS A 42 -2.81 -0.85 -0.30
N VAL A 43 -3.52 -0.66 -1.39
CA VAL A 43 -4.41 0.48 -1.63
C VAL A 43 -5.86 0.03 -1.65
N PHE A 44 -6.73 0.85 -1.09
CA PHE A 44 -8.17 0.78 -1.17
C PHE A 44 -8.73 2.13 -1.63
N ILE A 45 -9.33 2.18 -2.82
CA ILE A 45 -10.06 3.34 -3.35
C ILE A 45 -11.55 3.00 -3.28
N PRO A 46 -12.34 3.61 -2.38
CA PRO A 46 -13.77 3.36 -2.36
C PRO A 46 -14.42 3.87 -3.65
N GLY A 47 -15.26 3.03 -4.23
CA GLY A 47 -16.10 3.40 -5.36
C GLY A 47 -17.57 3.41 -4.97
N HIS A 48 -18.39 4.10 -5.78
CA HIS A 48 -19.84 4.10 -5.61
C HIS A 48 -20.45 2.72 -5.90
N GLU A 49 -19.94 2.01 -6.90
CA GLU A 49 -20.38 0.66 -7.27
C GLU A 49 -19.35 -0.42 -6.91
N ARG A 50 -18.07 -0.16 -7.22
CA ARG A 50 -16.96 -1.08 -6.96
C ARG A 50 -15.73 -0.32 -6.49
N SER A 51 -15.19 -0.76 -5.37
CA SER A 51 -13.90 -0.28 -4.87
C SER A 51 -12.77 -0.76 -5.77
N ARG A 52 -11.70 0.02 -5.88
CA ARG A 52 -10.45 -0.41 -6.50
C ARG A 52 -9.45 -0.78 -5.42
N VAL A 53 -8.79 -1.90 -5.61
CA VAL A 53 -7.81 -2.48 -4.69
C VAL A 53 -6.61 -2.93 -5.51
N PHE A 54 -5.41 -2.64 -5.02
CA PHE A 54 -4.15 -3.03 -5.66
C PHE A 54 -2.98 -2.86 -4.70
N GLY A 55 -1.83 -3.47 -5.02
CA GLY A 55 -0.58 -3.22 -4.30
C GLY A 55 0.23 -2.09 -4.94
N ILE A 56 1.00 -1.35 -4.13
CA ILE A 56 1.90 -0.31 -4.61
C ILE A 56 3.29 -0.43 -4.00
N GLY A 57 4.27 -0.09 -4.82
CA GLY A 57 5.68 0.03 -4.46
C GLY A 57 6.25 1.36 -4.94
N PRO A 58 7.53 1.64 -4.63
CA PRO A 58 8.20 2.91 -4.95
C PRO A 58 8.32 3.21 -6.45
N GLU A 59 8.13 2.20 -7.31
CA GLU A 59 8.12 2.38 -8.76
C GLU A 59 6.77 2.88 -9.30
N ALA A 60 5.68 2.60 -8.58
CA ALA A 60 4.31 2.93 -9.01
C ALA A 60 3.74 4.17 -8.32
N ASP A 61 4.28 4.54 -7.16
CA ASP A 61 3.79 5.66 -6.35
C ASP A 61 4.94 6.33 -5.59
N TRP A 62 4.75 7.57 -5.16
CA TRP A 62 5.68 8.27 -4.28
C TRP A 62 5.53 7.78 -2.83
N THR A 63 5.89 6.51 -2.59
CA THR A 63 5.73 5.83 -1.29
C THR A 63 6.37 6.58 -0.12
N LYS A 64 7.44 7.34 -0.37
CA LYS A 64 8.09 8.20 0.63
C LYS A 64 7.13 9.18 1.31
N ALA A 65 6.06 9.59 0.64
CA ALA A 65 5.03 10.45 1.24
C ALA A 65 4.26 9.76 2.37
N TYR A 66 4.20 8.42 2.37
CA TYR A 66 3.50 7.62 3.38
C TYR A 66 4.47 6.98 4.37
N ASP A 67 5.70 6.70 3.94
CA ASP A 67 6.75 6.05 4.77
C ASP A 67 6.92 6.76 6.12
N GLU A 68 6.88 8.10 6.15
CA GLU A 68 6.99 8.86 7.40
C GLU A 68 5.83 8.55 8.37
N ALA A 69 4.59 8.54 7.86
CA ALA A 69 3.41 8.26 8.67
C ALA A 69 3.43 6.82 9.21
N PHE A 70 3.81 5.84 8.39
CA PHE A 70 3.92 4.44 8.82
C PHE A 70 5.14 4.19 9.71
N SER A 71 6.21 4.99 9.59
CA SER A 71 7.38 4.92 10.48
C SER A 71 7.13 5.48 11.88
N ALA A 72 6.07 6.26 12.07
CA ALA A 72 5.61 6.75 13.37
C ALA A 72 4.90 5.62 14.17
N SER A 73 5.58 4.49 14.31
CA SER A 73 5.13 3.32 15.05
C SER A 73 6.16 2.92 16.12
N ASP A 74 5.71 2.56 17.32
CA ASP A 74 6.50 1.88 18.35
C ASP A 74 5.87 0.51 18.70
N GLU A 75 6.41 -0.19 19.70
CA GLU A 75 5.94 -1.53 20.07
C GLU A 75 4.46 -1.56 20.52
N ILE A 76 3.88 -0.42 20.88
CA ILE A 76 2.53 -0.29 21.44
C ILE A 76 1.59 0.41 20.47
N TYR A 77 2.08 1.39 19.71
CA TYR A 77 1.29 2.21 18.81
C TYR A 77 1.76 2.05 17.37
N GLN A 78 0.86 1.65 16.48
CA GLN A 78 1.15 1.52 15.06
C GLN A 78 0.08 2.19 14.19
N VAL A 79 0.52 2.80 13.10
CA VAL A 79 -0.38 3.31 12.07
C VAL A 79 -0.74 2.17 11.15
N LEU A 80 -2.00 1.70 11.21
CA LEU A 80 -2.47 0.61 10.35
C LEU A 80 -2.92 1.10 8.97
N SER A 81 -3.41 2.34 8.89
CA SER A 81 -3.86 2.91 7.63
C SER A 81 -3.83 4.43 7.62
N VAL A 82 -3.56 5.00 6.44
CA VAL A 82 -3.65 6.42 6.14
C VAL A 82 -4.65 6.61 5.00
N CYS A 83 -5.66 7.45 5.17
CA CYS A 83 -6.60 7.82 4.11
C CYS A 83 -6.37 9.27 3.66
N LEU A 84 -6.25 9.48 2.36
CA LEU A 84 -5.89 10.73 1.73
C LEU A 84 -6.96 11.14 0.73
N LEU A 85 -7.28 12.44 0.71
CA LEU A 85 -8.00 13.07 -0.39
C LEU A 85 -6.98 13.80 -1.26
N GLU A 86 -6.69 13.23 -2.42
CA GLU A 86 -5.74 13.77 -3.38
C GLU A 86 -6.47 14.64 -4.40
N LYS A 87 -5.88 15.78 -4.72
CA LYS A 87 -6.32 16.67 -5.80
C LYS A 87 -5.32 16.58 -6.94
N TYR A 88 -5.78 16.15 -8.10
CA TYR A 88 -5.02 16.15 -9.35
C TYR A 88 -5.46 17.34 -10.20
N ASP A 89 -4.51 18.19 -10.58
CA ASP A 89 -4.76 19.34 -11.46
C ASP A 89 -4.08 19.09 -12.81
N PHE A 90 -4.85 18.54 -13.74
CA PHE A 90 -4.39 18.24 -15.10
C PHE A 90 -4.41 19.47 -16.00
N GLY A 91 -4.94 20.62 -15.54
CA GLY A 91 -5.08 21.83 -16.34
C GLY A 91 -3.74 22.39 -16.81
N GLN A 92 -2.70 22.18 -16.00
CA GLN A 92 -1.33 22.58 -16.31
C GLN A 92 -0.66 21.67 -17.36
N LEU A 93 -1.13 20.42 -17.50
CA LEU A 93 -0.54 19.45 -18.44
C LEU A 93 -1.10 19.61 -19.86
N ASN A 94 -2.29 20.21 -20.03
CA ASN A 94 -2.87 20.44 -21.35
C ASN A 94 -3.60 21.79 -21.49
N PRO A 95 -2.89 22.93 -21.34
CA PRO A 95 -3.49 24.26 -21.22
C PRO A 95 -4.27 24.73 -22.46
N LYS A 96 -4.07 24.09 -23.62
CA LYS A 96 -4.75 24.46 -24.88
C LYS A 96 -6.13 23.84 -25.07
N ASN A 97 -6.48 22.82 -24.28
CA ASN A 97 -7.72 22.04 -24.45
C ASN A 97 -8.70 22.20 -23.27
N VAL A 98 -8.35 22.97 -22.25
CA VAL A 98 -9.18 23.18 -21.07
C VAL A 98 -10.07 24.40 -21.30
N VAL A 99 -11.30 24.15 -21.74
CA VAL A 99 -12.33 25.20 -21.91
C VAL A 99 -12.83 25.69 -20.54
N ASN A 100 -12.82 24.81 -19.53
CA ASN A 100 -13.22 25.10 -18.16
C ASN A 100 -12.16 24.56 -17.18
N PRO A 101 -11.39 25.42 -16.49
CA PRO A 101 -10.35 25.00 -15.53
C PRO A 101 -10.86 24.04 -14.44
N SER A 102 -12.12 24.16 -14.05
CA SER A 102 -12.74 23.31 -13.03
C SER A 102 -12.90 21.85 -13.48
N GLU A 103 -12.96 21.58 -14.79
CA GLU A 103 -13.05 20.21 -15.34
C GLU A 103 -11.70 19.51 -15.41
N SER A 104 -10.60 20.27 -15.24
CA SER A 104 -9.25 19.72 -15.23
C SER A 104 -8.78 19.26 -13.86
N VAL A 105 -9.60 19.47 -12.82
CA VAL A 105 -9.33 19.06 -11.46
C VAL A 105 -10.10 17.79 -11.15
N GLU A 106 -9.37 16.74 -10.79
CA GLU A 106 -9.92 15.48 -10.31
C GLU A 106 -9.56 15.26 -8.84
N PHE A 107 -10.43 14.54 -8.12
CA PHE A 107 -10.20 14.17 -6.74
C PHE A 107 -10.25 12.67 -6.59
N ILE A 108 -9.28 12.11 -5.85
CA ILE A 108 -9.25 10.70 -5.51
C ILE A 108 -9.15 10.59 -3.99
N PHE A 109 -10.15 9.94 -3.39
CA PHE A 109 -10.05 9.53 -2.00
C PHE A 109 -9.55 8.09 -1.97
N ARG A 110 -8.43 7.82 -1.31
CA ARG A 110 -7.86 6.47 -1.18
C ARG A 110 -7.28 6.25 0.20
N CYS A 111 -7.31 5.01 0.65
CA CYS A 111 -6.67 4.54 1.85
C CYS A 111 -5.51 3.62 1.51
N ILE A 112 -4.46 3.70 2.31
CA ILE A 112 -3.19 2.98 2.18
C ILE A 112 -2.98 2.23 3.50
N CYS A 113 -2.47 1.01 3.44
CA CYS A 113 -2.17 0.17 4.60
C CYS A 113 -0.96 -0.73 4.32
N SER A 114 -0.23 -1.13 5.36
CA SER A 114 1.10 -1.75 5.25
C SER A 114 1.17 -3.19 5.76
N TYR A 115 0.05 -3.92 5.75
CA TYR A 115 -0.02 -5.30 6.23
C TYR A 115 -0.87 -6.19 5.32
N ASP A 116 -0.68 -7.50 5.42
CA ASP A 116 -1.28 -8.46 4.50
C ASP A 116 -2.80 -8.33 4.44
N ARG A 117 -3.32 -8.29 3.21
CA ARG A 117 -4.76 -8.34 2.88
C ARG A 117 -5.59 -7.20 3.49
N CYS A 118 -4.94 -6.13 3.96
CA CYS A 118 -5.62 -5.01 4.64
C CYS A 118 -6.65 -4.28 3.75
N ASN A 119 -6.56 -4.43 2.43
CA ASN A 119 -7.47 -3.83 1.46
C ASN A 119 -8.65 -4.73 1.03
N ASN A 120 -8.98 -5.79 1.78
CA ASN A 120 -10.06 -6.75 1.44
C ASN A 120 -11.49 -6.15 1.44
N ALA A 121 -11.67 -4.95 2.00
CA ALA A 121 -13.00 -4.43 2.21
C ALA A 121 -13.71 -4.09 0.89
N THR A 122 -14.99 -4.41 0.81
CA THR A 122 -15.83 -4.08 -0.35
C THR A 122 -16.40 -2.66 -0.29
N THR A 123 -16.43 -2.04 0.90
CA THR A 123 -16.95 -0.69 1.14
C THR A 123 -16.04 0.06 2.11
N PHE A 124 -16.09 1.40 2.08
CA PHE A 124 -15.29 2.23 3.00
C PHE A 124 -15.64 1.98 4.48
N ASN A 125 -16.93 1.80 4.80
CA ASN A 125 -17.33 1.53 6.18
C ASN A 125 -16.80 0.18 6.67
N ASN A 126 -16.82 -0.84 5.81
CA ASN A 126 -16.24 -2.15 6.13
C ASN A 126 -14.73 -2.05 6.27
N TYR A 127 -14.07 -1.25 5.43
CA TYR A 127 -12.63 -0.99 5.52
C TYR A 127 -12.27 -0.44 6.90
N LEU A 128 -12.90 0.66 7.31
CA LEU A 128 -12.66 1.26 8.63
C LEU A 128 -12.98 0.31 9.78
N LYS A 129 -14.00 -0.54 9.64
CA LYS A 129 -14.34 -1.55 10.65
C LYS A 129 -13.23 -2.61 10.77
N THR A 130 -12.70 -3.10 9.65
CA THR A 130 -11.59 -4.06 9.63
C THR A 130 -10.34 -3.47 10.28
N ILE A 131 -9.91 -2.26 9.88
CA ILE A 131 -8.75 -1.59 10.49
C ILE A 131 -8.92 -1.47 12.02
N LYS A 132 -10.13 -1.14 12.50
CA LYS A 132 -10.41 -1.04 13.95
C LYS A 132 -10.33 -2.37 14.67
N LEU A 133 -10.78 -3.45 14.04
CA LEU A 133 -10.70 -4.80 14.60
C LEU A 133 -9.25 -5.26 14.66
N ASP A 134 -8.49 -5.05 13.60
CA ASP A 134 -7.08 -5.43 13.50
C ASP A 134 -6.25 -4.71 14.57
N ASN A 135 -6.54 -3.43 14.83
CA ASN A 135 -5.94 -2.64 15.92
C ASN A 135 -6.23 -3.21 17.32
N ALA A 136 -7.45 -3.73 17.53
CA ALA A 136 -7.84 -4.32 18.81
C ALA A 136 -7.17 -5.67 19.03
N SER A 137 -6.99 -6.48 17.97
CA SER A 137 -6.29 -7.76 18.04
C SER A 137 -4.77 -7.60 18.21
N SER A 138 -4.14 -6.62 17.54
CA SER A 138 -2.70 -6.39 17.70
C SER A 138 -2.34 -5.91 19.11
N SER A 139 -3.29 -5.31 19.82
CA SER A 139 -3.12 -4.88 21.22
C SER A 139 -3.28 -6.02 22.24
N ALA A 140 -3.74 -7.21 21.82
CA ALA A 140 -4.04 -8.33 22.70
C ALA A 140 -2.97 -9.43 22.68
N GLU A 141 -1.99 -9.35 21.77
CA GLU A 141 -0.90 -10.33 21.60
C GLU A 141 0.44 -9.88 22.22
N ASN A 142 0.47 -8.69 22.86
CA ASN A 142 1.60 -8.16 23.63
C ASN A 142 1.37 -8.24 25.14
#